data_AF-A0AAJ3VES5-F1
#
_entry.id   AF-A0AAJ3VES5-F1
#
_cell.length_a   1.000
_cell.length_b   1.000
_cell.length_c   1.000
_cell.angle_alpha   90.00
_cell.angle_beta   90.00
_cell.angle_gamma   90.00
#
_symmetry.space_group_name_H-M   'P 1'
#
loop_
_entity.id
_entity.type
_entity.pdbx_description
1 polymer ?
#
loop_
_entity_poly.entity_id
_entity_poly.type
_entity_poly.pdbx_seq_one_letter_code
_entity_poly.pdbx_strand_id
1 'polypeptide(L)'
;MKDRIKRLMESQHMTQQTFADFIGISSASLSSIFNGRTKPTLNTVEAIKGKFPTISLDWIMYGVEPMFKDQVAESQNENTSGALPANLNLFDEVPPAPLSFSVDEPKTERNASSMSKDIVKTEVKYIDKPQRNITEIRIFFDDQTWETFVPKK
;
A
#
# COMPACT_ATOMS: atom_id res chain seq x y z
N MET A 1 9.28 -5.28 8.75
CA MET A 1 8.34 -4.99 7.63
C MET A 1 8.94 -5.36 6.29
N LYS A 2 10.17 -4.94 5.95
CA LYS A 2 10.82 -5.30 4.66
C LYS A 2 10.78 -6.82 4.37
N ASP A 3 11.04 -7.66 5.38
CA ASP A 3 11.09 -9.12 5.20
C ASP A 3 9.70 -9.70 4.93
N ARG A 4 8.64 -9.07 5.45
CA ARG A 4 7.25 -9.44 5.18
C ARG A 4 6.82 -9.04 3.78
N ILE A 5 7.23 -7.87 3.31
CA ILE A 5 7.04 -7.46 1.91
C ILE A 5 7.77 -8.44 0.98
N LYS A 6 8.99 -8.87 1.35
CA LYS A 6 9.75 -9.88 0.61
C LYS A 6 9.06 -11.25 0.60
N ARG A 7 8.60 -11.74 1.75
CA ARG A 7 7.81 -12.99 1.85
C ARG A 7 6.53 -12.93 1.01
N LEU A 8 5.83 -11.80 1.01
CA LEU A 8 4.65 -11.60 0.17
C LEU A 8 5.02 -11.70 -1.31
N MET A 9 6.06 -11.00 -1.75
CA MET A 9 6.55 -11.07 -3.13
C MET A 9 6.93 -12.51 -3.53
N GLU A 10 7.65 -13.23 -2.69
CA GLU A 10 8.06 -14.62 -2.91
C GLU A 10 6.84 -15.56 -2.98
N SER A 11 5.83 -15.36 -2.12
CA SER A 11 4.58 -16.14 -2.14
C SER A 11 3.76 -15.97 -3.42
N GLN A 12 3.94 -14.84 -4.11
CA GLN A 12 3.28 -14.55 -5.38
C GLN A 12 4.14 -14.95 -6.59
N HIS A 13 5.31 -15.56 -6.36
CA HIS A 13 6.27 -15.92 -7.40
C HIS A 13 6.66 -14.76 -8.33
N MET A 14 6.67 -13.53 -7.79
CA MET A 14 6.99 -12.33 -8.56
C MET A 14 8.46 -11.96 -8.41
N THR A 15 9.08 -11.50 -9.50
CA THR A 15 10.37 -10.83 -9.42
C THR A 15 10.20 -9.44 -8.79
N GLN A 16 11.28 -8.87 -8.24
CA GLN A 16 11.25 -7.55 -7.61
C GLN A 16 10.71 -6.46 -8.55
N GLN A 17 11.10 -6.50 -9.82
CA GLN A 17 10.63 -5.54 -10.82
C GLN A 17 9.12 -5.70 -11.06
N THR A 18 8.67 -6.92 -11.31
CA THR A 18 7.24 -7.22 -11.55
C THR A 18 6.38 -6.83 -10.35
N PHE A 19 6.85 -7.12 -9.13
CA PHE A 19 6.14 -6.76 -7.91
C PHE A 19 6.05 -5.24 -7.72
N ALA A 20 7.13 -4.50 -7.98
CA ALA A 20 7.15 -3.05 -7.90
C ALA A 20 6.15 -2.43 -8.89
N ASP A 21 6.15 -2.91 -10.13
CA ASP A 21 5.22 -2.48 -11.17
C ASP A 21 3.77 -2.82 -10.80
N PHE A 22 3.54 -4.01 -10.22
CA PHE A 22 2.22 -4.47 -9.80
C PHE A 22 1.61 -3.61 -8.69
N ILE A 23 2.39 -3.26 -7.66
CA ILE A 23 1.93 -2.39 -6.56
C ILE A 23 2.03 -0.90 -6.90
N GLY A 24 2.63 -0.53 -8.05
CA GLY A 24 2.71 0.85 -8.51
C GLY A 24 3.74 1.69 -7.76
N ILE A 25 4.83 1.08 -7.28
CA ILE A 25 5.99 1.80 -6.73
C ILE A 25 7.21 1.63 -7.64
N SER A 26 8.15 2.57 -7.59
CA SER A 26 9.36 2.44 -8.40
C SER A 26 10.22 1.24 -7.94
N SER A 27 10.76 0.47 -8.88
CA SER A 27 11.71 -0.62 -8.58
C SER A 27 12.90 -0.14 -7.75
N ALA A 28 13.37 1.10 -7.97
CA ALA A 28 14.43 1.72 -7.18
C ALA A 28 14.02 1.92 -5.71
N SER A 29 12.79 2.40 -5.45
CA SER A 29 12.24 2.56 -4.11
C SER A 29 12.14 1.20 -3.39
N LEU A 30 11.60 0.19 -4.07
CA LEU A 30 11.48 -1.15 -3.50
C LEU A 30 12.86 -1.77 -3.20
N SER A 31 13.85 -1.55 -4.08
CA SER A 31 15.23 -2.00 -3.87
C SER A 31 15.91 -1.31 -2.70
N SER A 32 15.70 0.00 -2.55
CA SER A 32 16.19 0.73 -1.38
C SER A 32 15.59 0.19 -0.07
N ILE A 33 14.31 -0.20 -0.08
CA ILE A 33 13.63 -0.82 1.07
C ILE A 33 14.24 -2.19 1.42
N PHE A 34 14.44 -3.07 0.43
CA PHE A 34 14.99 -4.40 0.67
C PHE A 34 16.45 -4.35 1.14
N ASN A 35 17.23 -3.41 0.60
CA ASN A 35 18.61 -3.17 1.02
C ASN A 35 18.72 -2.42 2.35
N GLY A 36 17.61 -2.04 2.98
CA GLY A 36 17.59 -1.36 4.28
C GLY A 36 18.05 0.10 4.25
N ARG A 37 18.22 0.69 3.05
CA ARG A 37 18.56 2.12 2.89
C ARG A 37 17.38 3.02 3.24
N THR A 38 16.14 2.54 3.04
CA THR A 38 14.91 3.28 3.34
C THR A 38 13.91 2.40 4.08
N LYS A 39 13.16 2.99 5.01
CA LYS A 39 12.02 2.30 5.65
C LYS A 39 10.80 2.35 4.71
N PRO A 40 9.96 1.29 4.67
CA PRO A 40 8.68 1.36 3.97
C PRO A 40 7.81 2.48 4.56
N THR A 41 7.13 3.21 3.68
CA THR A 41 6.20 4.30 4.06
C THR A 41 4.76 3.79 4.12
N LEU A 42 3.86 4.59 4.70
CA LEU A 42 2.42 4.27 4.70
C LEU A 42 1.90 4.02 3.28
N ASN A 43 2.28 4.86 2.32
CA ASN A 43 1.91 4.70 0.91
C ASN A 43 2.36 3.35 0.34
N THR A 44 3.48 2.80 0.80
CA THR A 44 3.94 1.46 0.38
C THR A 44 2.97 0.39 0.87
N VAL A 45 2.47 0.53 2.10
CA VAL A 45 1.51 -0.42 2.68
C VAL A 45 0.14 -0.28 2.04
N GLU A 46 -0.32 0.95 1.77
CA GLU A 46 -1.57 1.20 1.04
C GLU A 46 -1.53 0.63 -0.37
N ALA A 47 -0.42 0.83 -1.09
CA ALA A 47 -0.19 0.27 -2.42
C ALA A 47 -0.30 -1.27 -2.42
N ILE A 48 0.30 -1.93 -1.43
CA ILE A 48 0.18 -3.38 -1.26
C ILE A 48 -1.27 -3.75 -0.92
N LYS A 49 -1.92 -3.04 0.01
CA LYS A 49 -3.28 -3.36 0.44
C LYS A 49 -4.31 -3.20 -0.68
N GLY A 50 -4.12 -2.21 -1.55
CA GLY A 50 -4.95 -1.98 -2.72
C GLY A 50 -4.88 -3.10 -3.75
N LYS A 51 -3.74 -3.80 -3.85
CA LYS A 51 -3.57 -4.96 -4.76
C LYS A 51 -3.88 -6.30 -4.10
N PHE A 52 -3.71 -6.40 -2.78
CA PHE A 52 -3.95 -7.60 -1.99
C PHE A 52 -5.04 -7.36 -0.93
N PRO A 53 -6.33 -7.33 -1.30
CA PRO A 53 -7.41 -7.05 -0.34
C PRO A 53 -7.56 -8.14 0.73
N THR A 54 -7.05 -9.35 0.50
CA THR A 54 -7.07 -10.47 1.45
C THR A 54 -5.92 -10.44 2.47
N ILE A 55 -4.89 -9.61 2.28
CA ILE A 55 -3.75 -9.53 3.22
C ILE A 55 -4.16 -8.90 4.56
N SER A 56 -3.64 -9.44 5.67
CA SER A 56 -3.81 -8.84 6.99
C SER A 56 -2.92 -7.60 7.15
N LEU A 57 -3.53 -6.50 7.62
CA LEU A 57 -2.79 -5.27 7.92
C LEU A 57 -1.89 -5.46 9.16
N ASP A 58 -2.38 -6.21 10.15
CA ASP A 58 -1.62 -6.50 11.36
C ASP A 58 -0.41 -7.37 11.06
N TRP A 59 -0.54 -8.28 10.08
CA TRP A 59 0.60 -9.05 9.59
C TRP A 59 1.66 -8.15 8.95
N ILE A 60 1.28 -7.26 8.04
CA ILE A 60 2.27 -6.42 7.34
C ILE A 60 2.88 -5.33 8.23
N MET A 61 2.13 -4.82 9.22
CA MET A 61 2.55 -3.77 10.16
C MET A 61 3.31 -4.36 11.35
N TYR A 62 2.69 -5.28 12.08
CA TYR A 62 3.21 -5.81 13.35
C TYR A 62 3.81 -7.21 13.24
N GLY A 63 3.42 -8.00 12.23
CA GLY A 63 3.95 -9.36 12.03
C GLY A 63 3.13 -10.41 12.76
N VAL A 64 1.89 -10.06 13.12
CA VAL A 64 0.93 -10.96 13.73
C VAL A 64 0.32 -11.83 12.64
N GLU A 65 0.51 -13.13 12.73
CA GLU A 65 -0.19 -14.12 11.89
C GLU A 65 -1.70 -14.08 12.20
N PRO A 66 -2.59 -14.45 11.26
CA PRO A 66 -2.35 -15.01 9.94
C PRO A 66 -2.03 -13.96 8.86
N MET A 67 -1.21 -14.36 7.89
CA MET A 67 -0.86 -13.55 6.72
C MET A 67 -2.09 -13.11 5.90
N PHE A 68 -3.04 -14.02 5.67
CA PHE A 68 -4.28 -13.75 4.94
C PHE A 68 -5.48 -13.82 5.89
N LYS A 69 -6.43 -12.91 5.69
CA LYS A 69 -7.67 -12.86 6.49
C LYS A 69 -8.56 -14.08 6.27
N ASP A 70 -8.43 -14.78 5.15
CA ASP A 70 -9.29 -15.93 4.86
C ASP A 70 -8.90 -17.19 5.67
N GLN A 71 -7.67 -17.26 6.20
CA GLN A 71 -7.22 -18.38 7.04
C GLN A 71 -7.89 -18.44 8.41
N VAL A 72 -8.47 -17.34 8.90
CA VAL A 72 -9.23 -17.34 10.17
C VAL A 72 -10.66 -17.86 9.99
N ALA A 73 -11.20 -17.92 8.77
CA ALA A 73 -12.53 -18.46 8.52
C ALA A 73 -12.58 -20.01 8.61
N GLU A 74 -11.45 -20.69 8.41
CA GLU A 74 -11.37 -22.16 8.48
C GLU A 74 -10.95 -22.71 9.86
N SER A 75 -10.57 -21.85 10.82
CA SER A 75 -10.06 -22.28 12.14
C SER A 75 -10.93 -21.91 13.35
N GLN A 76 -12.13 -21.37 13.14
CA GLN A 76 -13.09 -21.13 14.23
C GLN A 76 -14.23 -22.14 14.20
N ASN A 77 -13.93 -23.38 14.57
CA ASN A 77 -14.97 -24.31 15.01
C ASN A 77 -14.46 -25.21 16.13
N GLU A 78 -14.00 -24.63 17.24
CA GLU A 78 -13.97 -25.32 18.54
C GLU A 78 -14.44 -24.40 19.67
N ASN A 79 -15.67 -24.67 20.10
CA ASN A 79 -16.20 -24.59 21.47
C ASN A 79 -15.53 -23.62 22.47
N THR A 80 -16.18 -22.49 22.71
CA THR A 80 -16.41 -22.04 24.10
C THR A 80 -17.87 -21.65 24.28
N SER A 81 -18.61 -22.53 24.93
CA SER A 81 -19.90 -22.20 25.55
C SER A 81 -19.63 -21.28 26.75
N GLY A 82 -20.16 -20.07 26.71
CA GLY A 82 -20.10 -19.12 27.82
C GLY A 82 -21.19 -18.07 27.64
N ALA A 83 -22.24 -18.15 28.46
CA ALA A 83 -23.48 -17.41 28.37
C ALA A 83 -23.32 -15.88 28.46
N LEU A 84 -24.25 -15.18 27.77
CA LEU A 84 -24.49 -13.73 27.78
C LEU A 84 -24.98 -13.24 29.17
N PRO A 85 -25.02 -11.92 29.46
CA PRO A 85 -26.04 -11.03 28.89
C PRO A 85 -25.41 -9.75 28.30
N ALA A 86 -25.80 -9.30 27.11
CA ALA A 86 -26.95 -8.43 26.89
C ALA A 86 -26.93 -7.16 27.76
N ASN A 87 -26.85 -6.01 27.08
CA ASN A 87 -27.26 -4.68 27.53
C ASN A 87 -26.26 -3.84 28.33
N LEU A 88 -25.48 -3.03 27.60
CA LEU A 88 -25.14 -1.67 28.05
C LEU A 88 -25.51 -0.70 26.93
N ASN A 89 -26.81 -0.40 26.86
CA ASN A 89 -27.29 0.84 26.27
C ASN A 89 -26.72 2.01 27.08
N LEU A 90 -25.63 2.62 26.59
CA LEU A 90 -25.04 3.85 27.14
C LEU A 90 -25.40 5.07 26.27
N PHE A 91 -26.56 5.05 25.61
CA PHE A 91 -27.15 6.24 25.02
C PHE A 91 -28.11 6.87 26.03
N ASP A 92 -27.53 7.61 26.98
CA ASP A 92 -28.24 8.49 27.88
C ASP A 92 -28.45 9.85 27.19
N GLU A 93 -29.65 9.99 26.65
CA GLU A 93 -30.52 11.17 26.69
C GLU A 93 -29.91 12.54 27.06
N VAL A 94 -29.80 13.44 26.07
CA VAL A 94 -29.89 14.91 26.30
C VAL A 94 -30.68 15.56 25.14
N PRO A 95 -31.68 16.41 25.44
CA PRO A 95 -32.82 16.74 24.56
C PRO A 95 -32.54 17.77 23.43
N PRO A 96 -33.45 17.86 22.43
CA PRO A 96 -33.34 18.80 21.32
C PRO A 96 -33.90 20.18 21.71
N ALA A 97 -33.10 21.23 21.59
CA ALA A 97 -33.59 22.60 21.59
C ALA A 97 -33.23 23.29 20.26
N PRO A 98 -34.19 23.94 19.57
CA PRO A 98 -33.99 24.60 18.28
C PRO A 98 -33.55 26.07 18.45
N LEU A 99 -33.46 26.78 17.31
CA LEU A 99 -33.27 28.24 17.07
C LEU A 99 -31.84 28.58 16.60
N SER A 100 -31.56 28.81 15.32
CA SER A 100 -32.01 29.85 14.36
C SER A 100 -31.36 31.23 14.54
N PHE A 101 -30.42 31.51 13.62
CA PHE A 101 -30.09 32.76 12.92
C PHE A 101 -29.66 34.07 13.63
N SER A 102 -28.50 34.52 13.14
CA SER A 102 -28.13 35.88 12.65
C SER A 102 -27.34 36.87 13.51
N VAL A 103 -26.10 37.09 13.02
CA VAL A 103 -25.42 38.36 12.66
C VAL A 103 -25.30 39.47 13.72
N ASP A 104 -24.06 39.82 14.11
CA ASP A 104 -23.45 41.11 13.73
C ASP A 104 -21.91 41.15 13.95
N GLU A 105 -21.25 41.98 13.14
CA GLU A 105 -19.81 42.24 13.03
C GLU A 105 -19.33 43.14 14.19
N PRO A 106 -18.01 43.22 14.51
CA PRO A 106 -17.29 44.36 13.93
C PRO A 106 -15.80 44.10 13.61
N LYS A 107 -15.38 44.81 12.54
CA LYS A 107 -14.02 45.13 12.09
C LYS A 107 -12.92 45.10 13.15
N THR A 108 -11.79 44.48 12.79
CA THR A 108 -10.46 45.03 13.12
C THR A 108 -9.47 44.64 12.04
N GLU A 109 -8.97 45.67 11.36
CA GLU A 109 -7.83 45.65 10.46
C GLU A 109 -6.56 45.21 11.19
N ARG A 110 -5.70 44.41 10.54
CA ARG A 110 -4.25 44.50 10.70
C ARG A 110 -3.53 43.80 9.54
N ASN A 111 -2.89 44.61 8.73
CA ASN A 111 -1.90 44.24 7.74
C ASN A 111 -0.71 43.53 8.39
N ALA A 112 -0.27 42.41 7.80
CA ALA A 112 1.12 41.99 7.82
C ALA A 112 1.43 41.19 6.55
N SER A 113 2.26 41.79 5.73
CA SER A 113 2.93 41.29 4.54
C SER A 113 3.75 40.01 4.76
N SER A 114 3.99 39.31 3.66
CA SER A 114 5.18 38.49 3.35
C SER A 114 4.97 36.98 3.31
N MET A 115 4.96 36.43 2.09
CA MET A 115 5.89 35.41 1.58
C MET A 115 5.25 34.72 0.38
N SER A 116 5.58 35.18 -0.82
CA SER A 116 5.40 34.42 -2.05
C SER A 116 6.26 33.16 -1.98
N LYS A 117 5.64 31.99 -1.75
CA LYS A 117 6.31 30.70 -1.96
C LYS A 117 6.33 30.40 -3.44
N ASP A 118 7.54 30.44 -4.00
CA ASP A 118 7.91 29.88 -5.29
C ASP A 118 7.26 28.51 -5.51
N ILE A 119 6.39 28.44 -6.51
CA ILE A 119 5.89 27.20 -7.05
C ILE A 119 7.03 26.62 -7.88
N VAL A 120 7.74 25.65 -7.32
CA VAL A 120 8.73 24.85 -8.04
C VAL A 120 8.03 24.13 -9.19
N LYS A 121 8.21 24.65 -10.40
CA LYS A 121 7.82 24.00 -11.65
C LYS A 121 8.63 22.71 -11.77
N THR A 122 8.02 21.59 -11.40
CA THR A 122 8.58 20.27 -11.73
C THR A 122 8.32 20.07 -13.22
N GLU A 123 9.31 20.43 -14.05
CA GLU A 123 9.33 20.01 -15.44
C GLU A 123 9.49 18.49 -15.48
N VAL A 124 8.36 17.80 -15.62
CA VAL A 124 8.33 16.39 -15.98
C VAL A 124 8.87 16.31 -17.41
N LYS A 125 10.18 16.10 -17.55
CA LYS A 125 10.75 15.68 -18.84
C LYS A 125 10.19 14.30 -19.12
N TYR A 126 9.14 14.24 -19.93
CA TYR A 126 8.63 13.01 -20.52
C TYR A 126 9.74 12.43 -21.39
N ILE A 127 10.55 11.56 -20.78
CA ILE A 127 11.39 10.64 -21.53
C ILE A 127 10.44 9.54 -21.95
N ASP A 128 9.85 9.70 -23.12
CA ASP A 128 9.15 8.63 -23.82
C ASP A 128 10.20 7.55 -24.14
N LYS A 129 10.43 6.65 -23.19
CA LYS A 129 11.37 5.55 -23.37
C LYS A 129 10.72 4.62 -24.39
N PRO A 130 11.32 4.42 -25.58
CA PRO A 130 10.72 3.59 -26.60
C PRO A 130 10.45 2.18 -26.04
N GLN A 131 9.26 1.64 -26.34
CA GLN A 131 8.89 0.29 -25.94
C GLN A 131 9.93 -0.71 -26.44
N ARG A 132 10.47 -1.51 -25.53
CA ARG A 132 11.52 -2.48 -25.84
C ARG A 132 10.87 -3.75 -26.39
N ASN A 133 11.26 -4.14 -27.59
CA ASN A 133 10.92 -5.43 -28.15
C ASN A 133 12.01 -6.44 -27.81
N ILE A 134 11.60 -7.66 -27.46
CA ILE A 134 12.52 -8.76 -27.25
C ILE A 134 13.07 -9.18 -28.62
N THR A 135 14.39 -9.20 -28.78
CA THR A 135 15.02 -9.65 -30.04
C THR A 135 15.41 -11.13 -29.99
N GLU A 136 15.89 -11.60 -28.83
CA GLU A 136 16.37 -12.96 -28.61
C GLU A 136 16.26 -13.29 -27.11
N ILE A 137 15.84 -14.52 -26.79
CA ILE A 137 15.96 -15.11 -25.44
C ILE A 137 16.87 -16.32 -25.55
N ARG A 138 17.89 -16.41 -24.69
CA ARG A 138 18.77 -17.59 -24.58
C ARG A 138 18.63 -18.21 -23.20
N ILE A 139 18.23 -19.47 -23.16
CA ILE A 139 18.08 -20.27 -21.94
C ILE A 139 19.29 -21.18 -21.85
N PHE A 140 20.02 -21.14 -20.74
CA PHE A 140 21.18 -22.00 -20.49
C PHE A 140 20.80 -23.13 -19.52
N PHE A 141 21.20 -24.35 -19.86
CA PHE A 141 21.01 -25.53 -19.03
C PHE A 141 22.28 -25.86 -18.24
N ASP A 142 22.16 -26.75 -17.26
CA ASP A 142 23.24 -27.20 -16.38
C ASP A 142 24.31 -28.03 -17.10
N ASP A 143 23.95 -28.65 -18.22
CA ASP A 143 24.84 -29.38 -19.13
C ASP A 143 25.64 -28.47 -20.09
N GLN A 144 25.61 -27.15 -19.87
CA GLN A 144 26.23 -26.12 -20.71
C GLN A 144 25.61 -26.00 -22.12
N THR A 145 24.44 -26.60 -22.36
CA THR A 145 23.67 -26.37 -23.59
C THR A 145 22.82 -25.11 -23.48
N TRP A 146 22.33 -24.61 -24.62
CA TRP A 146 21.38 -23.50 -24.63
C TRP A 146 20.31 -23.65 -25.71
N GLU A 147 19.13 -23.10 -25.43
CA GLU A 147 18.06 -22.90 -26.41
C GLU A 147 17.88 -21.41 -26.71
N THR A 148 17.71 -21.10 -27.99
CA THR A 148 17.50 -19.73 -28.47
C THR A 148 16.09 -19.56 -29.04
N PHE A 149 15.37 -18.57 -28.51
CA PHE A 149 14.05 -18.17 -28.98
C PHE A 149 14.11 -16.79 -29.62
N VAL A 150 13.75 -16.75 -30.90
CA VAL A 150 13.51 -15.50 -31.65
C VAL A 150 12.01 -15.33 -31.86
N PRO A 151 11.43 -14.15 -31.62
CA PRO A 151 10.01 -13.92 -31.93
C PRO A 151 9.76 -14.16 -33.42
N LYS A 152 8.76 -14.97 -33.74
CA LYS A 152 8.31 -15.11 -35.14
C LYS A 152 7.69 -13.78 -35.58
N LYS A 153 8.05 -13.37 -36.80
CA LYS A 153 7.66 -12.10 -37.42
C LYS A 153 6.20 -12.08 -37.80
#